data_AF-A0A7V9SXN3-F1
#
_entry.id   AF-A0A7V9SXN3-F1
#
_cell.length_a   1.000
_cell.length_b   1.000
_cell.length_c   1.000
_cell.angle_alpha   90.00
_cell.angle_beta   90.00
_cell.angle_gamma   90.00
#
_symmetry.space_group_name_H-M   'P 1'
#
loop_
_entity.id
_entity.type
_entity.pdbx_description
1 polymer ?
#
loop_
_entity_poly.entity_id
_entity_poly.type
_entity_poly.pdbx_seq_one_letter_code
_entity_poly.pdbx_strand_id
1 'polypeptide(L)' 'MEIAGRKILILGAGKSGVASAKFLAARGAKAVALHDKKPIAEWTEEARSLK' A
#
# COMPACT_ATOMS: atom_id res chain seq x y z
N MET A 1 6.92 -15.12 -7.53
CA MET A 1 6.73 -13.84 -8.25
C MET A 1 7.90 -12.96 -7.93
N GLU A 2 8.54 -12.35 -8.93
CA GLU A 2 9.60 -11.38 -8.67
C GLU A 2 8.99 -10.00 -8.38
N ILE A 3 9.36 -9.38 -7.26
CA ILE A 3 8.84 -8.11 -6.73
C ILE A 3 9.86 -6.98 -6.85
N ALA A 4 11.16 -7.30 -6.78
CA ALA A 4 12.19 -6.29 -6.70
C ALA A 4 12.16 -5.36 -7.93
N GLY A 5 12.27 -4.06 -7.71
CA GLY A 5 12.27 -3.05 -8.76
C GLY A 5 10.88 -2.72 -9.36
N ARG A 6 9.80 -3.40 -8.95
CA ARG A 6 8.46 -3.17 -9.50
C ARG A 6 7.73 -2.00 -8.85
N LYS A 7 6.89 -1.30 -9.63
CA LYS A 7 5.92 -0.33 -9.12
C LYS A 7 4.56 -1.02 -8.97
N ILE A 8 3.89 -0.82 -7.85
CA ILE A 8 2.66 -1.55 -7.51
C ILE A 8 1.60 -0.56 -7.01
N LEU A 9 0.36 -0.72 -7.48
CA LEU A 9 -0.82 -0.04 -6.99
C LEU A 9 -1.70 -1.04 -6.24
N ILE A 10 -2.06 -0.71 -5.00
CA ILE A 10 -2.99 -1.49 -4.17
C ILE A 10 -4.32 -0.75 -4.13
N LEU A 11 -5.39 -1.45 -4.49
CA LEU A 11 -6.76 -0.96 -4.41
C LEU A 11 -7.40 -1.46 -3.11
N GLY A 12 -7.71 -0.53 -2.22
CA GLY A 12 -8.19 -0.76 -0.86
C GLY A 12 -7.13 -0.38 0.18
N ALA A 13 -7.47 0.56 1.06
CA ALA A 13 -6.66 1.00 2.20
C ALA A 13 -7.17 0.42 3.54
N GLY A 14 -7.90 -0.69 3.47
CA GLY A 14 -8.26 -1.49 4.65
C GLY A 14 -7.08 -2.32 5.17
N LYS A 15 -7.33 -3.12 6.22
CA LYS A 15 -6.30 -3.95 6.89
C LYS A 15 -5.47 -4.80 5.92
N SER A 16 -6.13 -5.47 4.97
CA SER A 16 -5.46 -6.32 3.98
C SER A 16 -4.58 -5.50 3.03
N GLY A 17 -5.07 -4.37 2.51
CA GLY A 17 -4.31 -3.52 1.61
C GLY A 17 -3.07 -2.91 2.27
N VAL A 18 -3.20 -2.44 3.51
CA VAL A 18 -2.09 -1.97 4.34
C VAL A 18 -1.06 -3.07 4.56
N ALA A 19 -1.49 -4.28 4.93
CA ALA A 19 -0.59 -5.42 5.12
C ALA A 19 0.15 -5.80 3.82
N SER A 20 -0.57 -5.83 2.70
CA SER A 20 0.01 -6.06 1.37
C SER A 20 1.04 -4.98 1.01
N ALA A 21 0.78 -3.71 1.37
CA ALA A 21 1.69 -2.62 1.09
C ALA A 21 3.04 -2.81 1.78
N LYS A 22 2.99 -3.07 3.09
CA LYS A 22 4.17 -3.32 3.93
C LYS A 22 4.94 -4.53 3.42
N PHE A 23 4.23 -5.61 3.10
CA PHE A 23 4.82 -6.84 2.59
C PHE A 23 5.55 -6.66 1.26
N LEU A 24 4.96 -5.91 0.32
CA LEU A 24 5.54 -5.68 -1.00
C LEU A 24 6.71 -4.69 -0.94
N ALA A 25 6.61 -3.64 -0.12
CA ALA A 25 7.71 -2.71 0.13
C ALA A 25 8.93 -3.44 0.72
N ALA A 26 8.71 -4.29 1.73
CA ALA A 26 9.76 -5.10 2.36
C ALA A 26 10.44 -6.09 1.40
N ARG A 27 9.83 -6.38 0.24
CA ARG A 27 10.36 -7.28 -0.80
C ARG A 27 11.03 -6.54 -1.96
N GLY A 28 11.36 -5.27 -1.78
CA GLY A 28 12.14 -4.50 -2.74
C GLY A 28 11.32 -3.91 -3.88
N ALA A 29 9.99 -3.82 -3.75
CA ALA A 29 9.20 -3.04 -4.69
C ALA A 29 9.77 -1.60 -4.77
N LYS A 30 9.95 -1.11 -6.00
CA LYS A 30 10.46 0.25 -6.26
C LYS A 30 9.50 1.33 -5.77
N ALA A 31 8.20 1.05 -5.86
CA ALA A 31 7.16 1.93 -5.33
C ALA A 31 5.92 1.12 -5.02
N VAL A 32 5.22 1.47 -3.93
CA VAL A 32 3.93 0.92 -3.58
C VAL A 32 2.99 2.08 -3.28
N ALA A 33 1.93 2.22 -4.06
CA ALA A 33 0.90 3.24 -3.87
C ALA A 33 -0.38 2.59 -3.34
N LEU A 34 -1.03 3.26 -2.39
CA LEU A 34 -2.36 2.89 -1.90
C LEU A 34 -3.42 3.82 -2.49
N HIS A 35 -4.54 3.23 -2.87
CA HIS A 35 -5.73 3.96 -3.28
C HIS A 35 -6.97 3.32 -2.65
N ASP A 36 -7.92 4.14 -2.24
CA ASP A 36 -9.22 3.69 -1.73
C ASP A 36 -10.30 4.67 -2.20
N LYS A 37 -11.53 4.20 -2.29
CA LYS A 37 -12.69 5.05 -2.59
C LYS A 37 -12.94 6.07 -1.48
N LYS A 38 -12.58 5.75 -0.24
CA LYS A 38 -12.73 6.65 0.90
C LYS A 38 -11.71 7.79 0.78
N PRO A 39 -12.11 9.04 1.09
CA PRO A 39 -11.19 10.14 1.28
C PRO A 39 -10.08 9.79 2.29
N ILE A 40 -8.88 10.33 2.08
CA ILE A 40 -7.70 10.06 2.94
C ILE A 40 -7.95 10.44 4.40
N ALA A 41 -8.77 11.47 4.65
CA ALA A 41 -9.16 11.88 6.00
C ALA A 41 -9.87 10.76 6.78
N GLU A 42 -10.54 9.84 6.08
CA GLU A 42 -11.25 8.68 6.65
C GLU A 42 -10.39 7.42 6.72
N TRP A 43 -9.14 7.48 6.28
CA TRP A 43 -8.23 6.34 6.37
C TRP A 43 -7.78 6.14 7.81
N THR A 44 -7.41 4.91 8.14
CA THR A 44 -6.72 4.65 9.41
C THR A 44 -5.39 5.41 9.43
N GLU A 45 -4.90 5.73 10.63
CA GLU A 45 -3.58 6.37 10.79
C GLU A 45 -2.47 5.53 10.14
N GLU A 46 -2.56 4.21 10.28
CA GLU A 46 -1.64 3.25 9.66
C GLU A 46 -1.66 3.30 8.13
N ALA A 47 -2.83 3.47 7.50
CA ALA A 47 -2.90 3.60 6.05
C ALA A 47 -2.38 4.97 5.59
N ARG A 48 -2.58 6.03 6.38
CA ARG A 48 -2.07 7.38 6.09
C ARG A 48 -0.55 7.47 6.17
N SER A 49 0.08 6.75 7.10
CA SER A 49 1.55 6.75 7.26
C SER A 49 2.30 6.02 6.15
N LEU A 50 1.59 5.31 5.26
CA LEU A 50 2.14 4.61 4.10
C LEU A 50 2.05 5.41 2.78
N LYS A 51 1.52 6.63 2.83
CA LYS A 51 1.39 7.51 1.67
C LYS A 51 2.59 8.46 1.56
#